data_AF-X0SY58-F1
#
_entry.id   AF-X0SY58-F1
#
_cell.length_a   1.000
_cell.length_b   1.000
_cell.length_c   1.000
_cell.angle_alpha   90.00
_cell.angle_beta   90.00
_cell.angle_gamma   90.00
#
_symmetry.space_group_name_H-M   'P 1'
#
loop_
_entity.id
_entity.type
_entity.pdbx_description
1 polymer ?
#
loop_
_entity_poly.entity_id
_entity_poly.type
_entity_poly.pdbx_seq_one_letter_code
_entity_poly.pdbx_strand_id
1 'polypeptide(L)'
;MKIINGKKIADRILADLKEKIEKEKLKPCLAVILVGDESALRLYVQKKEEAGQKIGIEIKKYNLSKQTSEKEILEIIDSLNQDSQINGILVQLPLPNHLATDKIIQAIRPDKDVDGFV
;
A
#
# COMPACT_ATOMS: atom_id res chain seq x y z
N MET A 1 20.57 -13.20 27.00
CA MET A 1 19.69 -13.31 25.81
C MET A 1 19.64 -11.95 25.14
N LYS A 2 20.01 -11.81 23.86
CA LYS A 2 19.91 -10.53 23.14
C LYS A 2 18.49 -10.39 22.58
N ILE A 3 17.82 -9.26 22.87
CA ILE A 3 16.49 -8.95 22.33
C ILE A 3 16.67 -8.22 21.00
N ILE A 4 16.01 -8.70 19.95
CA ILE A 4 15.89 -7.99 18.68
C ILE A 4 14.72 -7.01 18.82
N ASN A 5 15.02 -5.73 18.99
CA ASN A 5 14.00 -4.69 19.09
C ASN A 5 13.59 -4.20 17.70
N GLY A 6 12.55 -4.80 17.13
CA GLY A 6 12.03 -4.46 15.80
C GLY A 6 11.58 -2.99 15.69
N LYS A 7 11.06 -2.38 16.77
CA LYS A 7 10.67 -0.97 16.78
C LYS A 7 11.89 -0.06 16.54
N LYS A 8 12.98 -0.28 17.29
CA LYS A 8 14.22 0.50 17.12
C LYS A 8 14.82 0.34 15.73
N ILE A 9 14.72 -0.86 15.14
CA ILE A 9 15.18 -1.12 13.78
C ILE A 9 14.31 -0.38 12.76
N ALA A 10 12.99 -0.46 12.89
CA ALA A 10 12.05 0.24 12.01
C ALA A 10 12.22 1.76 12.09
N ASP A 11 12.39 2.33 13.30
CA ASP A 11 12.63 3.77 13.49
C ASP A 11 13.89 4.23 12.75
N ARG A 12 14.95 3.41 12.76
CA ARG A 12 16.18 3.70 12.00
C ARG A 12 15.93 3.66 10.49
N ILE A 13 15.25 2.63 9.99
CA ILE A 13 14.92 2.50 8.57
C ILE A 13 14.10 3.72 8.09
N LEU A 14 13.09 4.14 8.87
CA LEU A 14 12.28 5.30 8.56
C LEU A 14 13.10 6.60 8.52
N ALA A 15 14.05 6.78 9.46
CA ALA A 15 14.94 7.94 9.45
C ALA A 15 15.82 7.97 8.20
N ASP A 16 16.45 6.84 7.84
CA ASP A 16 17.31 6.72 6.66
C ASP A 16 16.50 6.97 5.36
N LEU A 17 15.27 6.47 5.28
CA LEU A 17 14.36 6.68 4.15
C LEU A 17 13.95 8.14 4.02
N LYS A 18 13.63 8.81 5.14
CA LYS A 18 13.27 10.23 5.14
C LYS A 18 14.41 11.09 4.59
N GLU A 19 15.63 10.87 5.09
CA GLU A 19 16.81 11.60 4.60
C GLU A 19 17.00 11.40 3.10
N LYS A 20 16.84 10.16 2.62
CA LYS A 20 16.93 9.85 1.19
C LYS A 20 15.87 10.59 0.37
N ILE A 21 14.61 10.53 0.79
CA ILE A 21 13.49 11.19 0.09
C ILE A 21 13.72 12.70 0.01
N GLU A 22 14.15 13.33 1.11
CA GLU A 22 14.43 14.77 1.16
C GLU A 22 15.62 15.14 0.27
N LYS A 23 16.73 14.41 0.37
CA LYS A 23 17.97 14.67 -0.38
C LYS A 23 17.77 14.54 -1.89
N GLU A 24 17.06 13.50 -2.31
CA GLU A 24 16.79 13.22 -3.72
C GLU A 24 15.55 13.96 -4.25
N LYS A 25 14.85 14.72 -3.38
CA LYS A 25 13.60 15.45 -3.68
C LYS A 25 12.53 14.55 -4.29
N LEU A 26 12.46 13.31 -3.82
CA LEU A 26 11.49 12.33 -4.28
C LEU A 26 10.10 12.73 -3.78
N LYS A 27 9.07 12.41 -4.57
CA LYS A 27 7.66 12.54 -4.19
C LYS A 27 6.93 11.21 -4.38
N PRO A 28 7.33 10.15 -3.65
CA PRO A 28 6.73 8.85 -3.78
C PRO A 28 5.26 8.88 -3.36
N CYS A 29 4.41 8.23 -4.16
CA CYS A 29 3.01 8.02 -3.85
C CYS A 29 2.66 6.53 -3.85
N LEU A 30 2.01 6.06 -2.80
CA LEU A 30 1.50 4.70 -2.65
C LEU A 30 -0.03 4.73 -2.63
N ALA A 31 -0.64 4.01 -3.57
CA ALA A 31 -2.07 3.74 -3.56
C ALA A 31 -2.37 2.50 -2.70
N VAL A 32 -3.29 2.63 -1.76
CA VAL A 32 -3.75 1.53 -0.91
C VAL A 32 -5.23 1.27 -1.17
N ILE A 33 -5.54 0.10 -1.70
CA ILE A 33 -6.90 -0.36 -1.96
C ILE A 33 -7.36 -1.18 -0.76
N LEU A 34 -8.44 -0.76 -0.10
CA LEU A 34 -9.08 -1.44 1.01
C LEU A 34 -10.49 -1.82 0.61
N VAL A 35 -10.79 -3.13 0.55
CA VAL A 35 -12.14 -3.62 0.21
C VAL A 35 -12.85 -4.05 1.48
N GLY A 36 -13.87 -3.29 1.86
CA GLY A 36 -14.67 -3.51 3.05
C GLY A 36 -14.20 -2.75 4.28
N ASP A 37 -14.88 -3.02 5.40
CA ASP A 37 -14.80 -2.18 6.59
C ASP A 37 -14.50 -2.98 7.88
N GLU A 38 -13.44 -3.77 7.88
CA GLU A 38 -12.98 -4.44 9.11
C GLU A 38 -12.04 -3.53 9.92
N SER A 39 -12.36 -3.37 11.22
CA SER A 39 -11.65 -2.46 12.12
C SER A 39 -10.15 -2.76 12.21
N ALA A 40 -9.77 -4.04 12.17
CA ALA A 40 -8.38 -4.46 12.16
C ALA A 40 -7.66 -4.02 10.88
N LEU A 41 -8.29 -4.15 9.71
CA LEU A 41 -7.70 -3.76 8.42
C LEU A 41 -7.50 -2.25 8.34
N ARG A 42 -8.47 -1.46 8.83
CA ARG A 42 -8.34 0.00 8.92
C ARG A 42 -7.14 0.41 9.77
N LEU A 43 -6.91 -0.25 10.90
CA LEU A 43 -5.77 0.04 11.77
C LEU A 43 -4.43 -0.21 11.07
N TYR A 44 -4.31 -1.30 10.30
CA TYR A 44 -3.08 -1.58 9.54
C TYR A 44 -2.85 -0.55 8.44
N VAL A 45 -3.89 -0.17 7.69
CA VAL A 45 -3.80 0.88 6.67
C VAL A 45 -3.44 2.24 7.29
N GLN A 46 -4.04 2.58 8.44
CA GLN A 46 -3.70 3.79 9.17
C GLN A 46 -2.24 3.81 9.62
N LYS A 47 -1.70 2.70 10.12
CA LYS A 47 -0.28 2.63 10.49
C LYS A 47 0.66 2.82 9.29
N LYS A 48 0.28 2.29 8.12
CA LYS A 48 1.01 2.52 6.86
C LYS A 48 0.96 4.00 6.46
N GLU A 49 -0.21 4.62 6.60
CA GLU A 49 -0.40 6.06 6.37
C GLU A 49 0.48 6.92 7.28
N GLU A 50 0.43 6.68 8.59
CA GLU A 50 1.25 7.41 9.56
C GLU A 50 2.75 7.22 9.31
N ALA A 51 3.18 6.02 8.94
CA ALA A 51 4.57 5.74 8.62
C ALA A 51 5.03 6.46 7.33
N GLY A 52 4.21 6.40 6.27
CA GLY A 52 4.48 7.07 5.00
C GLY A 52 4.57 8.59 5.17
N GLN A 53 3.60 9.20 5.85
CA GLN A 53 3.59 10.64 6.11
C GLN A 53 4.81 11.11 6.91
N LYS A 54 5.28 10.32 7.87
CA LYS A 54 6.49 10.65 8.66
C LYS A 54 7.75 10.79 7.82
N ILE A 55 7.82 10.09 6.69
CA ILE A 55 9.01 10.05 5.82
C ILE A 55 8.79 10.77 4.47
N GLY A 56 7.64 11.42 4.28
CA GLY A 56 7.35 12.20 3.06
C GLY A 56 6.76 11.39 1.90
N ILE A 57 6.19 10.20 2.16
CA ILE A 57 5.40 9.44 1.19
C ILE A 57 3.93 9.89 1.24
N GLU A 58 3.35 10.19 0.09
CA GLU A 58 1.91 10.41 -0.05
C GLU A 58 1.18 9.06 -0.11
N ILE A 59 0.14 8.89 0.71
CA ILE A 59 -0.70 7.69 0.71
C ILE A 59 -2.09 8.04 0.19
N LYS A 60 -2.47 7.47 -0.95
CA LYS A 60 -3.83 7.60 -1.51
C LYS A 60 -4.64 6.36 -1.15
N LYS A 61 -5.69 6.53 -0.34
CA LYS A 61 -6.55 5.42 0.11
C LYS A 61 -7.79 5.30 -0.77
N TYR A 62 -8.04 4.09 -1.25
CA TYR A 62 -9.21 3.71 -2.04
C TYR A 62 -10.05 2.76 -1.19
N ASN A 63 -11.01 3.30 -0.45
CA ASN A 63 -11.92 2.53 0.39
C ASN A 63 -13.12 2.09 -0.46
N LEU A 64 -13.19 0.80 -0.73
CA LEU A 64 -14.23 0.17 -1.55
C LEU A 64 -15.20 -0.60 -0.67
N SER A 65 -16.43 -0.75 -1.14
CA SER A 65 -17.43 -1.52 -0.42
C SER A 65 -17.11 -3.01 -0.47
N LYS A 66 -17.56 -3.79 0.53
CA LYS A 66 -17.54 -5.27 0.44
C LYS A 66 -18.34 -5.80 -0.75
N GLN A 67 -19.25 -5.01 -1.32
CA GLN A 67 -20.05 -5.40 -2.49
C GLN A 67 -19.44 -4.97 -3.82
N THR A 68 -18.32 -4.25 -3.81
CA THR A 68 -17.65 -3.82 -5.05
C THR A 68 -17.29 -5.04 -5.89
N SER A 69 -17.60 -4.97 -7.18
CA SER A 69 -17.34 -6.05 -8.11
C SER A 69 -15.85 -6.16 -8.41
N GLU A 70 -15.43 -7.36 -8.76
CA GLU A 70 -14.05 -7.60 -9.21
C GLU A 70 -13.67 -6.71 -10.39
N LYS A 71 -14.60 -6.49 -11.33
CA LYS A 71 -14.39 -5.64 -12.51
C LYS A 71 -14.04 -4.20 -12.10
N GLU A 72 -14.79 -3.62 -11.17
CA GLU A 72 -14.53 -2.26 -10.68
C GLU A 72 -13.14 -2.15 -10.02
N ILE A 73 -12.74 -3.18 -9.25
CA ILE A 73 -11.41 -3.21 -8.61
C ILE A 73 -10.30 -3.26 -9.69
N LEU A 74 -10.48 -4.09 -10.72
CA LEU A 74 -9.53 -4.21 -11.82
C LEU A 74 -9.41 -2.90 -12.63
N GLU A 75 -10.52 -2.19 -12.86
CA GLU A 75 -10.52 -0.89 -13.53
C GLU A 75 -9.77 0.17 -12.71
N ILE A 76 -9.92 0.15 -11.37
CA ILE A 76 -9.14 1.01 -10.48
C ILE A 76 -7.65 0.66 -10.56
N ILE A 77 -7.29 -0.62 -10.50
CA ILE A 77 -5.89 -1.06 -10.60
C ILE A 77 -5.28 -0.65 -11.95
N ASP A 78 -6.01 -0.81 -13.06
CA ASP A 78 -5.53 -0.39 -14.38
C ASP A 78 -5.28 1.12 -14.45
N SER A 79 -6.19 1.93 -13.92
CA SER A 79 -6.00 3.38 -13.81
C SER A 79 -4.75 3.74 -12.98
N LEU A 80 -4.55 3.08 -11.84
CA LEU A 80 -3.38 3.29 -10.98
C LEU A 80 -2.07 2.81 -11.64
N ASN A 81 -2.13 1.73 -12.42
CA ASN A 81 -0.99 1.23 -13.18
C ASN A 81 -0.54 2.24 -14.24
N GLN A 82 -1.46 2.96 -14.85
CA GLN A 82 -1.18 3.96 -15.88
C GLN A 82 -0.82 5.34 -15.30
N ASP A 83 -1.22 5.63 -14.06
CA ASP A 83 -0.91 6.91 -13.42
C ASP A 83 0.58 7.02 -13.06
N SER A 84 1.30 7.93 -13.74
CA SER A 84 2.72 8.22 -13.48
C SER A 84 2.98 8.84 -12.11
N GLN A 85 1.96 9.37 -11.43
CA GLN A 85 2.08 9.89 -10.08
C GLN A 85 2.09 8.78 -9.03
N ILE A 86 1.59 7.58 -9.36
CA ILE A 86 1.57 6.42 -8.45
C ILE A 86 2.82 5.60 -8.66
N ASN A 87 3.60 5.42 -7.60
CA ASN A 87 4.84 4.62 -7.62
C ASN A 87 4.63 3.20 -7.08
N GLY A 88 3.61 3.01 -6.24
CA GLY A 88 3.28 1.72 -5.67
C GLY A 88 1.78 1.52 -5.51
N ILE A 89 1.35 0.28 -5.61
CA ILE A 89 -0.04 -0.16 -5.42
C ILE A 89 -0.01 -1.30 -4.41
N LEU A 90 -0.88 -1.21 -3.41
CA LEU A 90 -1.08 -2.22 -2.39
C LEU A 90 -2.56 -2.55 -2.28
N VAL A 91 -2.89 -3.84 -2.32
CA VAL A 91 -4.24 -4.34 -2.05
C VAL A 91 -4.26 -4.95 -0.65
N GLN A 92 -5.03 -4.35 0.27
CA GLN A 92 -5.07 -4.82 1.65
C GLN A 92 -5.87 -6.12 1.77
N LEU A 93 -5.18 -7.17 2.19
CA LEU A 93 -5.75 -8.50 2.43
C LEU A 93 -6.29 -8.66 3.87
N PRO A 94 -7.24 -9.59 4.10
CA PRO A 94 -7.88 -10.45 3.12
C PRO A 94 -8.98 -9.72 2.32
N LEU A 95 -9.21 -10.16 1.09
CA LEU A 95 -10.35 -9.71 0.29
C LEU A 95 -11.61 -10.54 0.62
N PRO A 96 -12.81 -9.97 0.41
CA PRO A 96 -14.06 -10.72 0.45
C PRO A 96 -14.04 -12.00 -0.41
N ASN A 97 -14.71 -13.06 0.08
CA ASN A 97 -14.67 -14.41 -0.52
C ASN A 97 -15.17 -14.49 -1.97
N HIS A 98 -15.99 -13.53 -2.44
CA HIS A 98 -16.48 -13.52 -3.82
C HIS A 98 -15.47 -12.93 -4.82
N LEU A 99 -14.31 -12.45 -4.35
CA LEU A 99 -13.27 -11.87 -5.19
C LEU A 99 -12.11 -12.85 -5.37
N ALA A 100 -11.64 -13.01 -6.61
CA ALA A 100 -10.45 -13.81 -6.88
C ALA A 100 -9.19 -13.03 -6.52
N THR A 101 -8.65 -13.30 -5.32
CA THR A 101 -7.48 -12.58 -4.78
C THR A 101 -6.27 -12.62 -5.72
N ASP A 102 -5.92 -13.80 -6.23
CA ASP A 102 -4.79 -13.96 -7.16
C ASP A 102 -4.95 -13.11 -8.42
N LYS A 103 -6.18 -13.06 -8.96
CA LYS A 103 -6.48 -12.28 -10.17
C LYS A 103 -6.35 -10.77 -9.93
N ILE A 104 -6.80 -10.30 -8.77
CA ILE A 104 -6.70 -8.89 -8.39
C ILE A 104 -5.24 -8.49 -8.18
N ILE A 105 -4.46 -9.31 -7.48
CA ILE A 105 -3.04 -9.05 -7.23
C ILE A 105 -2.23 -9.08 -8.53
N GLN A 106 -2.45 -10.08 -9.39
CA GLN A 106 -1.76 -10.20 -10.70
C GLN A 106 -2.07 -9.06 -11.68
N ALA A 107 -3.13 -8.28 -11.44
CA ALA A 107 -3.42 -7.10 -12.24
C ALA A 107 -2.48 -5.92 -11.93
N ILE A 108 -1.76 -5.96 -10.80
CA ILE A 108 -0.79 -4.92 -10.43
C ILE A 108 0.46 -5.09 -11.29
N ARG A 109 0.95 -3.99 -11.88
CA ARG A 109 2.21 -4.02 -12.62
C ARG A 109 3.38 -4.39 -11.70
N PRO A 110 4.30 -5.29 -12.11
CA PRO A 110 5.44 -5.70 -11.27
C PRO A 110 6.30 -4.55 -10.76
N ASP A 111 6.45 -3.47 -11.54
CA ASP A 111 7.21 -2.28 -11.13
C ASP A 111 6.49 -1.39 -10.10
N LYS A 112 5.20 -1.64 -9.85
CA LYS A 112 4.37 -0.95 -8.86
C LYS A 112 3.89 -1.87 -7.72
N ASP A 113 4.22 -3.16 -7.77
CA ASP A 113 3.85 -4.11 -6.72
C ASP A 113 4.80 -3.98 -5.52
N VAL A 114 4.32 -3.32 -4.47
CA VAL A 114 5.13 -3.11 -3.25
C VAL A 114 5.08 -4.29 -2.27
N ASP A 115 4.11 -5.20 -2.43
CA ASP A 115 4.02 -6.42 -1.62
C ASP A 115 4.81 -7.58 -2.25
N GLY A 116 5.11 -7.50 -3.55
CA GLY A 116 6.00 -8.42 -4.26
C GLY A 116 5.38 -9.81 -4.47
N PHE A 117 4.09 -9.84 -4.79
CA PHE A 117 3.33 -11.04 -5.08
C PHE A 117 3.33 -11.43 -6.58
N VAL A 118 3.62 -10.49 -7.48
CA VAL A 118 3.63 -10.68 -8.94
C VAL A 118 5.04 -10.97 -9.46
#